data_AF-A0A919VR76-F1
#
_entry.id   AF-A0A919VR76-F1
#
_cell.length_a   1.000
_cell.length_b   1.000
_cell.length_c   1.000
_cell.angle_alpha   90.00
_cell.angle_beta   90.00
_cell.angle_gamma   90.00
#
_symmetry.space_group_name_H-M   'P 1'
#
loop_
_entity.id
_entity.type
_entity.pdbx_description
1 polymer ?
#
loop_
_entity_poly.entity_id
_entity_poly.type
_entity_poly.pdbx_seq_one_letter_code
_entity_poly.pdbx_strand_id
1 'polypeptide(L)'
;MPDDVGFVTKPQQARTMIERAVAAQVPFAWFTADEAFGQNPGLRDWLHEQDIPYVMATRNDDEVPAGLHTDRPVKDMIADIRAGAWQRLSCGDGPPRPPGLRLGLDADPGPVRP
;
A
#
# COMPACT_ATOMS: atom_id res chain seq x y z
N MET A 1 16.46 -9.06 28.21
CA MET A 1 16.36 -8.87 26.75
C MET A 1 17.65 -9.45 26.19
N PRO A 2 17.64 -10.37 25.21
CA PRO A 2 18.90 -10.84 24.64
C PRO A 2 19.55 -9.67 23.89
N ASP A 3 20.81 -9.37 24.22
CA ASP A 3 21.55 -8.16 23.81
C ASP A 3 21.94 -8.11 22.31
N ASP A 4 21.45 -9.05 21.50
CA ASP A 4 21.92 -9.29 20.12
C ASP A 4 20.82 -9.13 19.05
N VAL A 5 19.64 -8.62 19.44
CA VAL A 5 18.59 -8.26 18.48
C VAL A 5 18.73 -6.78 18.15
N GLY A 6 19.53 -6.46 17.13
CA GLY A 6 19.64 -5.11 16.58
C GLY A 6 18.25 -4.53 16.30
N PHE A 7 18.01 -3.28 16.68
CA PHE A 7 16.72 -2.63 16.47
C PHE A 7 16.47 -2.46 14.97
N VAL A 8 15.58 -3.29 14.42
CA VAL A 8 15.18 -3.23 13.02
C VAL A 8 13.99 -2.29 12.89
N THR A 9 14.07 -1.30 12.02
CA THR A 9 12.94 -0.40 11.76
C THR A 9 11.78 -1.17 11.10
N LYS A 10 10.53 -0.74 11.30
CA LYS A 10 9.36 -1.40 10.70
C LYS A 10 9.50 -1.68 9.19
N PRO A 11 10.03 -0.75 8.35
CA PRO A 11 10.25 -1.01 6.93
C PRO A 11 11.28 -2.11 6.65
N GLN A 12 12.38 -2.12 7.41
CA GLN A 12 13.40 -3.16 7.30
C GLN A 12 12.85 -4.52 7.74
N GLN A 13 12.02 -4.57 8.79
CA GLN A 13 11.36 -5.79 9.24
C GLN A 13 10.38 -6.32 8.19
N ALA A 14 9.59 -5.44 7.57
CA ALA A 14 8.69 -5.80 6.48
C ALA A 14 9.46 -6.39 5.29
N ARG A 15 10.57 -5.76 4.88
CA ARG A 15 11.45 -6.31 3.83
C ARG A 15 11.91 -7.72 4.16
N THR A 16 12.44 -7.97 5.37
CA THR A 16 12.87 -9.31 5.79
C THR A 16 11.73 -10.33 5.77
N MET A 17 10.51 -9.93 6.12
CA MET A 17 9.34 -10.81 6.05
C MET A 17 8.99 -11.18 4.61
N ILE A 18 9.04 -10.20 3.69
CA ILE A 18 8.76 -10.43 2.27
C ILE A 18 9.86 -11.30 1.64
N GLU A 19 11.14 -11.04 1.93
CA GLU A 19 12.26 -11.88 1.51
C GLU A 19 12.06 -13.34 1.91
N ARG A 20 11.63 -13.58 3.16
CA ARG A 20 11.33 -14.93 3.65
C ARG A 20 10.14 -15.57 2.95
N ALA A 21 9.07 -14.80 2.69
CA ALA A 21 7.90 -15.29 1.97
C ALA A 21 8.23 -15.69 0.53
N VAL A 22 9.03 -14.87 -0.16
CA VAL A 22 9.53 -15.15 -1.52
C VAL A 22 10.43 -16.39 -1.52
N ALA A 23 11.39 -16.47 -0.58
CA ALA A 23 12.28 -17.63 -0.47
C ALA A 23 11.52 -18.93 -0.16
N ALA A 24 10.45 -18.85 0.63
CA ALA A 24 9.56 -19.97 0.94
C ALA A 24 8.52 -20.26 -0.17
N GLN A 25 8.57 -19.54 -1.30
CA GLN A 25 7.64 -19.63 -2.42
C GLN A 25 6.16 -19.54 -1.98
N VAL A 26 5.89 -18.73 -0.95
CA VAL A 26 4.52 -18.50 -0.50
C VAL A 26 3.76 -17.81 -1.63
N PRO A 27 2.60 -18.33 -2.06
CA PRO A 27 1.82 -17.66 -3.09
C PRO A 27 1.20 -16.40 -2.52
N PHE A 28 1.72 -15.24 -2.92
CA PHE A 28 1.10 -13.94 -2.67
C PHE A 28 1.12 -13.12 -3.97
N ALA A 29 0.05 -12.37 -4.22
CA ALA A 29 -0.14 -11.65 -5.48
C ALA A 29 0.28 -10.16 -5.39
N TRP A 30 0.25 -9.57 -4.20
CA TRP A 30 0.58 -8.15 -4.00
C TRP A 30 0.85 -7.86 -2.51
N PHE A 31 1.57 -6.78 -2.23
CA PHE A 31 1.89 -6.30 -0.89
C PHE A 31 1.19 -4.98 -0.58
N THR A 32 0.73 -4.78 0.67
CA THR A 32 0.16 -3.50 1.12
C THR A 32 0.92 -2.89 2.27
N ALA A 33 1.09 -1.58 2.25
CA ALA A 33 1.64 -0.85 3.38
C ALA A 33 1.01 0.54 3.59
N ASP A 34 1.05 1.00 4.83
CA ASP A 34 0.58 2.35 5.21
C ASP A 34 1.63 3.45 4.93
N GLU A 35 1.27 4.69 5.24
CA GLU A 35 2.10 5.88 4.97
C GLU A 35 3.49 5.80 5.61
N ALA A 36 3.64 5.14 6.76
CA ALA A 36 4.92 5.03 7.44
C ALA A 36 5.96 4.27 6.61
N PHE A 37 5.50 3.45 5.67
CA PHE A 37 6.33 2.74 4.71
C PHE A 37 6.50 3.51 3.39
N GLY A 38 5.46 4.25 2.97
CA GLY A 38 5.50 5.12 1.78
C GLY A 38 6.58 6.19 1.83
N GLN A 39 6.86 6.70 3.02
CA GLN A 39 7.90 7.70 3.27
C GLN A 39 9.32 7.13 3.22
N ASN A 40 9.50 5.81 3.01
CA ASN A 40 10.79 5.17 2.88
C ASN A 40 11.02 4.69 1.43
N PRO A 41 11.74 5.46 0.59
CA PRO A 41 11.95 5.11 -0.81
C PRO A 41 12.63 3.74 -0.99
N GLY A 42 13.51 3.36 -0.06
CA GLY A 42 14.26 2.10 -0.17
C GLY A 42 13.40 0.83 -0.13
N LEU A 43 12.22 0.86 0.50
CA LEU A 43 11.29 -0.28 0.45
C LEU A 43 10.55 -0.33 -0.89
N ARG A 44 10.15 0.84 -1.40
CA ARG A 44 9.46 0.97 -2.70
C ARG A 44 10.36 0.53 -3.85
N ASP A 45 11.59 1.01 -3.87
CA ASP A 45 12.59 0.68 -4.89
C ASP A 45 12.90 -0.82 -4.88
N TRP A 46 13.07 -1.40 -3.69
CA TRP A 46 13.31 -2.84 -3.56
C TRP A 46 12.13 -3.68 -4.06
N LEU A 47 10.88 -3.30 -3.73
CA LEU A 47 9.70 -3.99 -4.26
C LEU A 47 9.62 -3.90 -5.80
N HIS A 48 10.01 -2.76 -6.36
CA HIS A 48 10.07 -2.55 -7.81
C HIS A 48 11.15 -3.43 -8.46
N GLU A 49 12.35 -3.50 -7.87
CA GLU A 49 13.45 -4.37 -8.33
C GLU A 49 13.10 -5.86 -8.29
N GLN A 50 12.28 -6.28 -7.30
CA GLN A 50 11.82 -7.67 -7.18
C GLN A 50 10.59 -7.99 -8.05
N ASP A 51 10.10 -7.03 -8.83
CA ASP A 51 8.85 -7.14 -9.63
C ASP A 51 7.64 -7.59 -8.79
N ILE A 52 7.57 -7.14 -7.53
CA ILE A 52 6.48 -7.45 -6.62
C ILE A 52 5.42 -6.35 -6.73
N PRO A 53 4.17 -6.67 -7.13
CA PRO A 53 3.09 -5.69 -7.13
C PRO A 53 2.80 -5.16 -5.72
N TYR A 54 2.63 -3.85 -5.55
CA TYR A 54 2.36 -3.25 -4.24
C TYR A 54 1.36 -2.10 -4.28
N VAL A 55 0.70 -1.87 -3.15
CA VAL A 55 -0.14 -0.71 -2.87
C VAL A 55 0.35 -0.08 -1.56
N MET A 56 0.81 1.16 -1.63
CA MET A 56 1.43 1.84 -0.49
C MET A 56 0.84 3.24 -0.34
N ALA A 57 0.36 3.56 0.87
CA ALA A 57 -0.04 4.94 1.16
C ALA A 57 1.21 5.84 1.21
N THR A 58 1.07 7.08 0.76
CA THR A 58 2.15 8.06 0.58
C THR A 58 1.56 9.44 0.85
N ARG A 59 2.38 10.46 1.11
CA ARG A 59 1.88 11.83 1.27
C ARG A 59 1.44 12.41 -0.06
N ASN A 60 0.53 13.37 -0.02
CA ASN A 60 0.03 13.96 -1.26
C ASN A 60 1.08 14.83 -1.96
N ASP A 61 2.10 15.31 -1.24
CA ASP A 61 3.19 16.12 -1.76
C ASP A 61 4.44 15.30 -2.09
N ASP A 62 4.41 13.98 -1.90
CA ASP A 62 5.49 13.10 -2.34
C ASP A 62 5.66 13.17 -3.85
N GLU A 63 6.91 13.31 -4.29
CA GLU A 63 7.27 13.26 -5.69
C GLU A 63 7.35 11.79 -6.13
N VAL A 64 6.59 11.47 -7.18
CA VAL A 64 6.58 10.13 -7.78
C VAL A 64 6.85 10.20 -9.27
N PRO A 65 7.47 9.16 -9.86
CA PRO A 65 7.66 9.08 -11.30
C PRO A 65 6.33 9.19 -12.04
N ALA A 66 6.20 10.21 -12.88
CA ALA A 66 4.99 10.56 -13.62
C ALA A 66 5.17 10.49 -15.14
N GLY A 67 6.26 9.87 -15.61
CA GLY A 67 6.60 9.76 -17.03
C GLY A 67 8.10 9.57 -17.24
N LEU A 68 8.55 9.70 -18.49
CA LEU A 68 9.96 9.54 -18.83
C LEU A 68 10.79 10.68 -18.21
N HIS A 69 11.51 10.37 -17.13
CA HIS A 69 12.39 11.29 -16.39
C HIS A 69 11.68 12.50 -15.77
N THR A 70 10.40 12.38 -15.45
CA THR A 70 9.64 13.43 -14.78
C THR A 70 9.04 12.93 -13.49
N ASP A 71 9.34 13.61 -12.40
CA ASP A 71 8.68 13.42 -11.13
C ASP A 71 7.63 14.51 -10.94
N ARG A 72 6.48 14.14 -10.38
CA ARG A 72 5.41 15.10 -10.04
C ARG A 72 4.88 14.79 -8.64
N PRO A 73 4.44 15.80 -7.90
CA PRO A 73 3.78 15.56 -6.62
C PRO A 73 2.44 14.84 -6.86
N VAL A 74 2.15 13.85 -6.03
CA VAL A 74 0.97 12.98 -6.14
C VAL A 74 -0.34 13.78 -6.25
N LYS A 75 -0.47 14.88 -5.51
CA LYS A 75 -1.66 15.75 -5.51
C LYS A 75 -1.99 16.33 -6.88
N ASP A 76 -0.98 16.69 -7.66
CA ASP A 76 -1.17 17.28 -8.98
C ASP A 76 -1.62 16.18 -9.96
N MET A 77 -1.09 14.97 -9.81
CA MET A 77 -1.52 13.82 -10.59
C MET A 77 -2.96 13.41 -10.27
N ILE A 78 -3.33 13.42 -8.99
CA ILE A 78 -4.70 13.13 -8.54
C ILE A 78 -5.69 14.17 -9.08
N ALA A 79 -5.29 15.45 -9.11
CA ALA A 79 -6.12 16.53 -9.64
C ALA A 79 -6.39 16.41 -11.14
N ASP A 80 -5.48 15.80 -11.90
CA ASP A 80 -5.63 15.55 -13.34
C ASP A 80 -6.62 14.39 -13.65
N ILE A 81 -6.99 13.56 -12.65
CA ILE A 81 -7.90 12.41 -12.84
C ILE A 81 -9.36 12.88 -12.84
N ARG A 82 -10.10 12.59 -13.93
CA ARG A 82 -11.54 12.86 -14.00
C ARG A 82 -12.29 12.19 -12.84
N ALA A 83 -13.26 12.88 -12.24
CA ALA A 83 -14.03 12.35 -11.11
C ALA A 83 -14.69 10.98 -11.38
N GLY A 84 -15.08 10.69 -12.62
CA GLY A 84 -15.67 9.40 -13.02
C GLY A 84 -14.66 8.31 -13.42
N ALA A 85 -13.36 8.52 -13.26
CA ALA A 85 -12.33 7.49 -13.52
C ALA A 85 -11.89 6.74 -12.25
N TRP A 86 -12.32 7.20 -11.07
CA TRP A 86 -12.03 6.50 -9.82
C TRP A 86 -12.80 5.19 -9.76
N GLN A 87 -12.07 4.10 -9.56
CA GLN A 87 -12.64 2.79 -9.32
C GLN A 87 -12.33 2.36 -7.89
N ARG A 88 -13.37 1.98 -7.15
CA ARG A 88 -13.19 1.34 -5.84
C ARG A 88 -12.76 -0.11 -6.06
N LEU A 89 -11.52 -0.42 -5.71
CA LEU A 89 -11.03 -1.79 -5.62
C LEU A 89 -11.27 -2.30 -4.19
N SER A 90 -11.90 -3.47 -4.05
CA SER A 90 -12.02 -4.14 -2.75
C SER A 90 -10.73 -4.90 -2.46
N CYS A 91 -10.22 -4.84 -1.23
CA CYS A 91 -9.00 -5.54 -0.79
C CYS A 91 -9.13 -7.08 -0.68
N GLY A 92 -10.05 -7.69 -1.44
CA GLY A 92 -10.43 -9.09 -1.31
C GLY A 92 -11.36 -9.35 -0.12
N ASP A 93 -11.92 -10.56 -0.06
CA ASP A 93 -12.60 -11.02 1.14
C ASP A 93 -11.53 -11.19 2.23
N GLY A 94 -11.53 -10.26 3.19
CA GLY A 94 -10.67 -10.39 4.37
C GLY A 94 -10.90 -11.73 5.07
N PRO A 95 -9.95 -12.18 5.91
CA PRO A 95 -10.13 -13.41 6.68
C PRO A 95 -11.45 -13.37 7.47
N PRO A 96 -12.15 -14.52 7.65
CA PRO A 96 -13.43 -14.57 8.34
C PRO A 96 -13.33 -13.87 9.69
N ARG A 97 -14.17 -12.84 9.88
CA ARG A 97 -14.16 -12.05 11.11
C ARG A 97 -14.54 -12.92 12.32
N PRO A 98 -13.94 -12.67 13.50
CA PRO A 98 -14.45 -13.23 14.74
C PRO A 98 -15.85 -12.67 15.04
N PRO A 99 -16.77 -13.50 15.58
CA PRO A 99 -18.13 -13.06 15.89
C PRO A 99 -18.10 -11.93 16.93
N GLY A 100 -18.78 -10.81 16.64
CA GLY A 100 -19.01 -9.70 17.57
C GLY A 100 -18.44 -8.33 17.15
N LEU A 101 -17.58 -8.26 16.13
CA LEU A 101 -17.05 -6.96 15.67
C LEU A 101 -17.97 -6.33 14.60
N ARG A 102 -18.98 -5.55 15.04
CA ARG A 102 -19.69 -4.61 14.16
C ARG A 102 -18.89 -3.31 14.04
N LEU A 103 -18.06 -3.20 13.01
CA LEU A 103 -17.60 -1.89 12.55
C LEU A 103 -18.73 -1.30 11.70
N GLY A 104 -19.43 -0.30 12.24
CA GLY A 104 -20.48 0.42 11.53
C GLY A 104 -19.90 1.19 10.34
N LEU A 105 -19.91 0.56 9.18
CA LEU A 105 -19.87 1.23 7.89
C LEU A 105 -21.21 0.94 7.23
N ASP A 106 -22.26 1.56 7.77
CA ASP A 106 -23.52 1.69 7.05
C ASP A 106 -23.26 2.60 5.84
N ALA A 107 -23.09 1.98 4.69
CA ALA A 107 -23.09 2.64 3.40
C ALA A 107 -24.54 2.71 2.93
N ASP A 108 -25.17 3.88 3.06
CA ASP A 108 -26.26 4.26 2.19
C ASP A 108 -25.98 5.66 1.62
N PRO A 109 -25.51 5.76 0.37
CA PRO A 109 -25.69 6.97 -0.41
C PRO A 109 -26.95 6.77 -1.26
N GLY A 110 -28.04 7.43 -0.85
CA GLY A 110 -29.27 7.55 -1.62
C GLY A 110 -29.05 8.07 -3.06
N PRO A 111 -30.09 8.02 -3.91
CA PRO A 111 -29.92 8.02 -5.35
C PRO A 111 -29.43 9.37 -5.87
N VAL A 112 -28.31 9.33 -6.60
CA VAL A 112 -27.82 10.48 -7.37
C VAL A 112 -28.55 10.54 -8.71
N ARG A 113 -29.20 11.67 -8.99
CA ARG A 113 -29.79 12.03 -10.28
C ARG A 113 -29.79 13.55 -10.45
N PRO A 114 -29.85 14.02 -11.70
CA PRO A 114 -28.84 13.92 -12.75
C PRO A 114 -27.94 15.17 -12.81
#